data_AF-A0A182PJL6-F1
#
_entry.id   AF-A0A182PJL6-F1
#
_cell.length_a   1.000
_cell.length_b   1.000
_cell.length_c   1.000
_cell.angle_alpha   90.00
_cell.angle_beta   90.00
_cell.angle_gamma   90.00
#
_symmetry.space_group_name_H-M   'P 1'
#
loop_
_entity.id
_entity.type
_entity.pdbx_description
1 polymer ?
#
loop_
_entity_poly.entity_id
_entity_poly.type
_entity_poly.pdbx_seq_one_letter_code
_entity_poly.pdbx_strand_id
1 'polypeptide(L)'
;MFQTLQRPPKPFVPRTELIGDSDRYVKAGSAVILRCVVRGALEPPSYIIWYHGTQQIFTESRRGWKTQLDRGAPDLDGDIHSTIGSLIIESTRKKDSGNYSCSPSNSPPITVSLHVINDSISMFKQRNLQILLRHRSFVMLLVLVIYAQLSCHVNYSL
;
A
#
# COMPACT_ATOMS: atom_id res chain seq x y z
N MET A 1 49.66 19.43 -11.57
CA MET A 1 49.35 18.80 -10.27
C MET A 1 47.84 18.85 -10.11
N PHE A 2 47.14 17.75 -10.44
CA PHE A 2 45.68 17.68 -10.31
C PHE A 2 45.37 17.43 -8.84
N GLN A 3 44.91 18.46 -8.13
CA GLN A 3 44.36 18.28 -6.79
C GLN A 3 43.08 17.46 -6.94
N THR A 4 43.12 16.22 -6.46
CA THR A 4 41.92 15.44 -6.22
C THR A 4 41.06 16.23 -5.23
N LEU A 5 39.86 16.65 -5.66
CA LEU A 5 38.80 17.13 -4.77
C LEU A 5 38.38 15.97 -3.86
N GLN A 6 39.18 15.67 -2.84
CA GLN A 6 38.77 14.75 -1.79
C GLN A 6 37.61 15.41 -1.05
N ARG A 7 36.42 14.81 -1.17
CA ARG A 7 35.24 15.28 -0.42
C ARG A 7 35.62 15.35 1.06
N PRO A 8 35.23 16.40 1.78
CA PRO A 8 35.52 16.50 3.21
C PRO A 8 35.00 15.25 3.93
N PRO A 9 35.71 14.75 4.96
CA PRO A 9 35.28 13.58 5.70
C PRO A 9 33.86 13.81 6.25
N LYS A 10 32.92 12.93 5.89
CA LYS A 10 31.53 13.02 6.32
C LYS A 10 31.50 12.82 7.85
N PRO A 11 30.85 13.70 8.63
CA PRO A 11 30.74 13.50 10.07
C PRO A 11 30.00 12.20 10.40
N PHE A 12 30.49 11.44 11.38
CA PHE A 12 29.89 10.20 11.90
C PHE A 12 28.66 10.46 12.78
N VAL A 13 27.74 11.31 12.31
CA VAL A 13 26.48 11.58 12.99
C VAL A 13 25.40 10.78 12.27
N PRO A 14 24.80 9.78 12.95
CA PRO A 14 23.78 8.93 12.34
C PRO A 14 22.53 9.75 12.04
N ARG A 15 22.03 9.62 10.81
CA ARG A 15 20.84 10.33 10.34
C ARG A 15 19.91 9.37 9.62
N THR A 16 18.62 9.57 9.84
CA THR A 16 17.55 8.83 9.16
C THR A 16 16.99 9.69 8.04
N GLU A 17 16.95 9.13 6.84
CA GLU A 17 16.44 9.79 5.64
C GLU A 17 15.35 8.94 4.99
N LEU A 18 14.35 9.56 4.37
CA LEU A 18 13.32 8.85 3.61
C LEU A 18 13.82 8.57 2.19
N ILE A 19 13.47 7.39 1.66
CA ILE A 19 13.67 7.09 0.25
C ILE A 19 12.40 7.49 -0.51
N GLY A 20 12.45 8.65 -1.15
CA GLY A 20 11.34 9.29 -1.84
C GLY A 20 10.77 10.47 -1.07
N ASP A 21 9.62 10.97 -1.51
CA ASP A 21 9.02 12.19 -0.97
C ASP A 21 8.44 12.01 0.44
N SER A 22 8.41 13.13 1.21
CA SER A 22 7.75 13.22 2.52
C SER A 22 6.23 13.02 2.44
N ASP A 23 5.64 13.31 1.28
CA ASP A 23 4.21 13.20 1.02
C ASP A 23 3.98 12.21 -0.12
N ARG A 24 3.43 11.05 0.22
CA ARG A 24 3.28 9.90 -0.68
C ARG A 24 1.81 9.70 -1.05
N TYR A 25 1.50 9.75 -2.33
CA TYR A 25 0.15 9.50 -2.84
C TYR A 25 0.06 8.13 -3.50
N VAL A 26 -0.91 7.30 -3.08
CA VAL A 26 -1.08 5.94 -3.59
C VAL A 26 -2.54 5.64 -3.85
N LYS A 27 -2.83 4.71 -4.77
CA LYS A 27 -4.21 4.33 -5.08
C LYS A 27 -4.70 3.24 -4.14
N ALA A 28 -5.96 3.32 -3.72
CA ALA A 28 -6.58 2.25 -2.94
C ALA A 28 -6.48 0.91 -3.69
N GLY A 29 -6.13 -0.15 -2.97
CA GLY A 29 -5.90 -1.48 -3.49
C GLY A 29 -4.47 -1.73 -3.98
N SER A 30 -3.65 -0.70 -4.18
CA SER A 30 -2.25 -0.88 -4.59
C SER A 30 -1.35 -1.24 -3.42
N ALA A 31 -0.25 -1.92 -3.72
CA ALA A 31 0.84 -2.11 -2.77
C ALA A 31 1.63 -0.80 -2.61
N VAL A 32 2.13 -0.54 -1.40
CA VAL A 32 3.09 0.54 -1.11
C VAL A 32 4.22 0.00 -0.25
N ILE A 33 5.43 0.50 -0.53
CA ILE A 33 6.63 0.23 0.25
C ILE A 33 7.19 1.58 0.70
N LEU A 34 7.17 1.83 2.00
CA LEU A 34 7.81 2.99 2.61
C LEU A 34 9.20 2.56 3.07
N ARG A 35 10.23 3.35 2.76
CA ARG A 35 11.61 3.01 3.14
C ARG A 35 12.30 4.20 3.78
N CYS A 36 13.03 3.93 4.85
CA CYS A 36 13.97 4.85 5.47
C CYS A 36 15.37 4.24 5.40
N VAL A 37 16.38 5.10 5.31
CA VAL A 37 17.79 4.71 5.35
C VAL A 37 18.46 5.43 6.51
N VAL A 38 19.23 4.67 7.30
CA VAL A 38 20.09 5.21 8.35
C VAL A 38 21.50 5.28 7.80
N ARG A 39 22.08 6.49 7.75
CA ARG A 39 23.41 6.79 7.21
C ARG A 39 24.32 7.42 8.25
N GLY A 40 25.64 7.31 8.05
CA GLY A 40 26.63 7.98 8.91
C GLY A 40 26.72 7.39 10.33
N ALA A 41 26.22 6.17 10.52
CA ALA A 41 26.34 5.43 11.77
C ALA A 41 27.62 4.59 11.77
N LEU A 42 28.41 4.65 12.85
CA LEU A 42 29.57 3.77 13.04
C LEU A 42 29.14 2.30 13.19
N GLU A 43 28.01 2.10 13.86
CA GLU A 43 27.38 0.80 14.07
C GLU A 43 25.95 0.81 13.52
N PRO A 44 25.50 -0.27 12.86
CA PRO A 44 24.13 -0.37 12.38
C PRO A 44 23.13 -0.32 13.54
N PRO A 45 21.92 0.22 13.34
CA PRO A 45 20.89 0.22 14.37
C PRO A 45 20.54 -1.22 14.80
N SER A 46 20.36 -1.43 16.10
CA SER A 46 19.91 -2.71 16.65
C SER A 46 18.50 -3.06 16.15
N TYR A 47 17.62 -2.06 16.13
CA TYR A 47 16.27 -2.13 15.59
C TYR A 47 15.86 -0.86 14.83
N ILE A 48 14.85 -1.02 13.97
CA ILE A 48 14.06 0.07 13.38
C ILE A 48 12.59 -0.24 13.64
N ILE A 49 11.90 0.66 14.32
CA ILE A 49 10.47 0.52 14.63
C ILE A 49 9.67 1.46 13.72
N TRP A 50 8.57 0.94 13.18
CA TRP A 50 7.61 1.73 12.41
C TRP A 50 6.40 2.08 13.27
N TYR A 51 5.89 3.31 13.11
CA TYR A 51 4.68 3.80 13.76
C TYR A 51 3.67 4.30 12.72
N HIS A 52 2.38 4.10 12.98
CA HIS A 52 1.28 4.77 12.29
C HIS A 52 0.60 5.72 13.27
N GLY A 53 0.80 7.02 13.12
CA GLY A 53 0.49 8.01 14.15
C GLY A 53 1.30 7.74 15.42
N THR A 54 0.60 7.40 16.50
CA THR A 54 1.20 7.03 17.81
C THR A 54 1.28 5.53 18.03
N GLN A 55 0.74 4.71 17.13
CA GLN A 55 0.66 3.27 17.30
C GLN A 55 1.87 2.58 16.66
N GLN A 56 2.60 1.79 17.44
CA GLN A 56 3.66 0.93 16.93
C GLN A 56 3.10 -0.16 16.00
N ILE A 57 3.76 -0.37 14.87
CA ILE A 57 3.51 -1.45 13.93
C ILE A 57 4.42 -2.61 14.28
N PHE A 58 3.80 -3.75 14.60
CA PHE A 58 4.51 -5.01 14.83
C PHE A 58 4.59 -5.84 13.54
N THR A 59 5.63 -6.64 13.40
CA THR A 59 5.85 -7.56 12.26
C THR A 59 4.66 -8.52 12.05
N GLU A 60 3.97 -8.91 13.13
CA GLU A 60 2.80 -9.80 13.09
C GLU A 60 1.47 -9.04 13.13
N SER A 61 1.39 -7.92 12.42
CA SER A 61 0.15 -7.13 12.38
C SER A 61 -0.98 -7.92 11.69
N ARG A 62 -2.15 -8.01 12.34
CA ARG A 62 -3.40 -8.54 11.74
C ARG A 62 -3.81 -7.81 10.46
N ARG A 63 -3.22 -6.64 10.16
CA ARG A 63 -3.46 -5.88 8.94
C ARG A 63 -2.70 -6.43 7.72
N GLY A 64 -1.80 -7.41 7.91
CA GLY A 64 -0.96 -7.98 6.85
C GLY A 64 0.21 -7.07 6.46
N TRP A 65 0.57 -6.12 7.32
CA TRP A 65 1.72 -5.23 7.11
C TRP A 65 3.01 -5.96 7.48
N LYS A 66 4.05 -5.82 6.65
CA LYS A 66 5.34 -6.49 6.85
C LYS A 66 6.43 -5.45 7.03
N THR A 67 7.30 -5.64 8.01
CA THR A 67 8.49 -4.81 8.22
C THR A 67 9.74 -5.59 7.86
N GLN A 68 10.65 -4.99 7.12
CA GLN A 68 11.93 -5.58 6.71
C GLN A 68 13.08 -4.66 7.11
N LEU A 69 14.20 -5.27 7.50
CA LEU A 69 15.41 -4.57 7.90
C LEU A 69 16.59 -5.13 7.11
N ASP A 70 17.11 -4.34 6.17
CA ASP A 70 18.24 -4.70 5.32
C ASP A 70 19.50 -3.99 5.84
N ARG A 71 20.36 -4.74 6.54
CA ARG A 71 21.62 -4.22 7.12
C ARG A 71 22.75 -4.31 6.09
N GLY A 72 23.55 -3.25 5.96
CA GLY A 72 24.68 -3.22 5.04
C GLY A 72 24.27 -3.17 3.57
N ALA A 73 23.06 -2.68 3.28
CA ALA A 73 22.65 -2.43 1.92
C ALA A 73 23.49 -1.25 1.39
N PRO A 74 24.16 -1.38 0.23
CA PRO A 74 24.79 -0.22 -0.40
C PRO A 74 23.67 0.79 -0.69
N ASP A 75 23.79 1.98 -0.11
CA ASP A 75 22.90 3.06 -0.51
C ASP A 75 23.22 3.51 -1.96
N LEU A 76 22.40 4.40 -2.51
CA LEU A 76 22.58 4.94 -3.86
C LEU A 76 23.94 5.67 -4.05
N ASP A 77 24.62 6.02 -2.95
CA ASP A 77 25.93 6.69 -2.95
C ASP A 77 27.10 5.72 -2.67
N GLY A 78 26.83 4.43 -2.47
CA GLY A 78 27.83 3.40 -2.19
C GLY A 78 28.30 3.34 -0.73
N ASP A 79 27.58 3.91 0.24
CA ASP A 79 27.90 3.76 1.67
C ASP A 79 27.55 2.34 2.13
N ILE A 80 28.59 1.56 2.46
CA ILE A 80 28.50 0.17 2.88
C ILE A 80 27.91 0.04 4.30
N HIS A 81 27.87 1.15 5.07
CA HIS A 81 27.38 1.16 6.45
C HIS A 81 25.92 1.60 6.58
N SER A 82 25.18 1.68 5.47
CA SER A 82 23.78 2.07 5.50
C SER A 82 22.87 0.91 5.95
N THR A 83 21.78 1.23 6.63
CA THR A 83 20.74 0.25 6.99
C THR A 83 19.39 0.75 6.51
N ILE A 84 18.67 -0.09 5.77
CA ILE A 84 17.38 0.26 5.18
C ILE A 84 16.27 -0.42 5.97
N GLY A 85 15.37 0.37 6.55
CA GLY A 85 14.11 -0.10 7.12
C GLY A 85 12.99 0.04 6.10
N SER A 86 12.22 -1.02 5.86
CA SER A 86 11.10 -1.01 4.90
C SER A 86 9.80 -1.43 5.59
N LEU A 87 8.71 -0.70 5.34
CA LEU A 87 7.35 -1.06 5.69
C LEU A 87 6.55 -1.34 4.40
N ILE A 88 6.04 -2.56 4.30
CA ILE A 88 5.34 -3.08 3.12
C ILE A 88 3.87 -3.24 3.47
N ILE A 89 3.01 -2.60 2.69
CA ILE A 89 1.56 -2.71 2.77
C ILE A 89 1.07 -3.21 1.41
N GLU A 90 0.66 -4.48 1.34
CA GLU A 90 0.34 -5.15 0.06
C GLU A 90 -0.93 -4.62 -0.61
N SER A 91 -1.93 -4.20 0.17
CA SER A 91 -3.18 -3.65 -0.36
C SER A 91 -3.66 -2.51 0.53
N THR A 92 -3.42 -1.28 0.06
CA THR A 92 -3.74 -0.05 0.80
C THR A 92 -5.23 0.25 0.79
N ARG A 93 -5.77 0.65 1.94
CA ARG A 93 -7.14 1.10 2.11
C ARG A 93 -7.15 2.58 2.47
N LYS A 94 -8.28 3.27 2.24
CA LYS A 94 -8.39 4.70 2.59
C LYS A 94 -8.03 4.98 4.05
N LYS A 95 -8.40 4.08 4.96
CA LYS A 95 -8.08 4.13 6.40
C LYS A 95 -6.60 3.96 6.75
N ASP A 96 -5.80 3.47 5.81
CA ASP A 96 -4.35 3.35 5.98
C ASP A 96 -3.65 4.69 5.71
N SER A 97 -4.37 5.73 5.27
CA SER A 97 -3.80 7.08 5.18
C SER A 97 -3.37 7.59 6.56
N GLY A 98 -2.33 8.40 6.59
CA GLY A 98 -1.84 9.04 7.82
C GLY A 98 -0.32 9.13 7.87
N ASN A 99 0.19 9.47 9.03
CA ASN A 99 1.61 9.70 9.24
C ASN A 99 2.30 8.41 9.66
N TYR A 100 3.32 8.02 8.92
CA TYR A 100 4.14 6.86 9.20
C TYR A 100 5.53 7.31 9.65
N SER A 101 5.97 6.90 10.83
CA SER A 101 7.28 7.29 11.37
C SER A 101 8.21 6.08 11.44
N CYS A 102 9.41 6.22 10.86
CA CYS A 102 10.50 5.27 11.02
C CYS A 102 11.42 5.75 12.15
N SER A 103 11.56 4.94 13.19
CA SER A 103 12.31 5.23 14.40
C SER A 103 13.41 4.19 14.63
N PRO A 104 14.64 4.46 14.20
CA PRO A 104 15.79 3.62 14.52
C PRO A 104 16.28 3.84 15.96
N SER A 105 17.07 2.89 16.45
CA SER A 105 17.67 2.92 17.80
C SER A 105 18.79 3.95 17.99
N ASN A 106 19.46 4.35 16.91
CA ASN A 106 20.71 5.14 16.96
C ASN A 106 20.62 6.50 16.25
N SER A 107 19.44 6.89 15.75
CA SER A 107 19.25 8.18 15.08
C SER A 107 17.84 8.73 15.27
N PRO A 108 17.63 10.05 15.09
CA PRO A 108 16.31 10.65 15.19
C PRO A 108 15.30 10.02 14.20
N PRO A 109 14.01 9.91 14.57
CA PRO A 109 12.99 9.38 13.69
C PRO A 109 12.65 10.35 12.55
N ILE A 110 12.13 9.81 11.45
CA ILE A 110 11.60 10.59 10.33
C ILE A 110 10.19 10.12 9.95
N THR A 111 9.34 11.05 9.53
CA THR A 111 7.91 10.81 9.26
C THR A 111 7.57 11.06 7.80
N VAL A 112 6.77 10.17 7.21
CA VAL A 112 6.19 10.27 5.87
C VAL A 112 4.66 10.32 5.97
N SER A 113 4.03 11.25 5.25
CA SER A 113 2.59 11.38 5.12
C SER A 113 2.08 10.51 3.97
N LEU A 114 1.30 9.47 4.27
CA LEU A 114 0.70 8.61 3.25
C LEU A 114 -0.74 9.05 2.97
N HIS A 115 -1.02 9.34 1.71
CA HIS A 115 -2.34 9.72 1.21
C HIS A 115 -2.87 8.65 0.25
N VAL A 116 -3.83 7.84 0.72
CA VAL A 116 -4.49 6.86 -0.14
C VAL A 116 -5.65 7.53 -0.87
N ILE A 117 -5.62 7.52 -2.19
CA ILE A 117 -6.63 8.08 -3.09
C ILE A 117 -7.51 6.93 -3.57
N ASN A 118 -8.84 7.09 -3.46
CA ASN A 118 -9.78 6.14 -4.03
C ASN A 118 -10.08 6.59 -5.47
N ASP A 119 -9.70 5.81 -6.47
CA ASP A 119 -10.20 6.05 -7.83
C ASP A 119 -11.68 5.66 -7.82
N SER A 120 -12.54 6.68 -7.85
CA SER A 120 -14.01 6.56 -7.91
C SER A 120 -14.51 5.74 -9.11
N ILE A 121 -13.62 5.41 -10.05
CA ILE A 121 -13.89 4.59 -11.24
C ILE A 121 -13.88 3.08 -10.90
N SER A 122 -13.17 2.65 -9.86
CA SER A 122 -13.13 1.23 -9.45
C SER A 122 -14.40 0.77 -8.71
N MET A 123 -15.20 1.71 -8.18
CA MET A 123 -16.48 1.42 -7.51
C MET A 123 -17.61 1.07 -8.49
N PHE A 124 -17.40 1.21 -9.81
CA PHE A 124 -18.38 0.82 -10.84
C PHE A 124 -18.04 -0.50 -11.54
N LYS A 125 -17.03 -1.24 -11.09
CA LYS A 125 -16.75 -2.57 -11.65
C LYS A 125 -17.74 -3.60 -11.08
N GLN A 126 -18.72 -3.95 -11.91
CA GLN A 126 -19.74 -5.00 -11.76
C GLN A 126 -20.94 -4.74 -10.81
N ARG A 127 -21.84 -3.83 -11.21
CA ARG A 127 -23.29 -3.96 -10.91
C ARG A 127 -24.17 -4.27 -12.12
N ASN A 128 -23.60 -4.28 -13.33
CA ASN A 128 -24.36 -4.41 -14.58
C ASN A 128 -24.72 -5.87 -14.93
N LEU A 129 -23.91 -6.87 -14.56
CA LEU A 129 -24.16 -8.27 -14.96
C LEU A 129 -25.35 -8.89 -14.21
N GLN A 130 -25.54 -8.52 -12.93
CA GLN A 130 -26.65 -9.01 -12.09
C GLN A 130 -28.02 -8.46 -12.55
N ILE A 131 -28.07 -7.20 -13.01
CA ILE A 131 -29.31 -6.57 -13.50
C ILE A 131 -29.76 -7.19 -14.82
N LEU A 132 -28.84 -7.44 -15.75
CA LEU A 132 -29.12 -8.10 -17.04
C LEU A 132 -29.62 -9.54 -16.86
N LEU A 133 -29.02 -10.31 -15.96
CA LEU A 133 -29.47 -11.68 -15.64
C LEU A 133 -30.85 -11.70 -15.00
N ARG A 134 -31.13 -10.76 -14.08
CA ARG A 134 -32.45 -10.60 -13.45
C ARG A 134 -33.53 -10.23 -14.47
N HIS A 135 -33.23 -9.34 -15.41
CA HIS A 135 -34.16 -8.96 -16.47
C HIS A 135 -34.46 -10.12 -17.43
N ARG A 136 -33.43 -10.89 -17.84
CA ARG A 136 -33.63 -12.07 -18.71
C ARG A 136 -34.47 -13.16 -18.05
N SER A 137 -34.28 -13.40 -16.75
CA SER A 137 -35.08 -14.37 -16.00
C SER A 137 -36.56 -13.97 -15.89
N PHE A 138 -36.85 -12.69 -15.62
CA PHE A 138 -38.23 -12.21 -15.50
C PHE A 138 -38.99 -12.25 -16.84
N VAL A 139 -38.33 -11.88 -17.95
CA VAL A 139 -38.93 -11.93 -19.29
C VAL A 139 -39.26 -13.38 -19.69
N MET A 140 -38.37 -14.34 -19.42
CA MET A 140 -38.64 -15.77 -19.68
C MET A 140 -39.85 -16.29 -18.89
N LEU A 141 -39.98 -15.91 -17.62
CA LEU A 141 -41.13 -16.28 -16.78
C LEU A 141 -42.45 -15.74 -17.34
N LEU A 142 -42.48 -14.47 -17.77
CA LEU A 142 -43.69 -13.88 -18.38
C LEU A 142 -44.09 -14.60 -19.67
N VAL A 143 -43.14 -14.94 -20.54
CA VAL A 143 -43.41 -15.68 -21.78
C VAL A 143 -44.01 -17.06 -21.47
N LEU A 144 -43.48 -17.78 -20.49
CA LEU A 144 -44.00 -19.09 -20.07
C LEU A 144 -45.43 -18.98 -19.50
N VAL A 145 -45.71 -17.96 -18.68
CA VAL A 145 -47.05 -17.72 -18.12
C VAL A 145 -48.06 -17.40 -19.23
N ILE A 146 -47.71 -16.52 -20.17
CA ILE A 146 -48.57 -16.18 -21.31
C ILE A 146 -48.84 -17.42 -22.17
N TYR A 147 -47.81 -18.22 -22.45
CA TYR A 147 -47.94 -19.46 -23.21
C TYR A 147 -48.86 -20.49 -22.52
N ALA A 148 -48.72 -20.64 -21.19
CA ALA A 148 -49.59 -21.52 -20.40
C ALA A 148 -51.04 -21.02 -20.40
N GLN A 149 -51.27 -19.71 -20.24
CA GLN A 149 -52.61 -19.12 -20.30
C GLN A 149 -53.28 -19.31 -21.67
N LEU A 150 -52.54 -19.11 -22.77
CA LEU A 150 -53.02 -19.35 -24.12
C LEU A 150 -53.36 -20.83 -24.35
N SER A 151 -52.49 -21.72 -23.90
CA SER A 151 -52.68 -23.18 -24.01
C SER A 151 -53.90 -23.65 -23.19
N CYS A 152 -54.10 -23.10 -21.98
CA CYS A 152 -55.31 -23.34 -21.19
C CYS A 152 -56.55 -22.80 -21.91
N HIS A 153 -56.52 -21.57 -22.42
CA HIS A 153 -57.68 -21.00 -23.10
C HIS A 153 -58.07 -21.80 -24.36
N VAL A 154 -57.09 -22.28 -25.14
CA VAL A 154 -57.34 -23.11 -26.33
C VAL A 154 -57.90 -24.49 -25.93
N ASN A 155 -57.35 -25.13 -24.90
CA ASN A 155 -57.84 -26.44 -24.42
C ASN A 155 -59.23 -26.39 -23.75
N TYR A 156 -59.64 -25.25 -23.18
CA TYR A 156 -61.00 -25.07 -22.65
C TYR A 156 -62.02 -24.68 -23.74
N SER A 157 -61.56 -24.33 -24.94
CA SER A 157 -62.44 -23.91 -26.06
C SER A 157 -62.65 -25.02 -27.11
N LEU A 158 -62.16 -26.23 -26.84
CA LEU A 158 -62.37 -27.48 -27.58
C LEU A 158 -63.25 -28.43 -26.75
#